data_AF-A0A9X4E8K9-F1
#
_entry.id   AF-A0A9X4E8K9-F1
#
_cell.length_a   1.000
_cell.length_b   1.000
_cell.length_c   1.000
_cell.angle_alpha   90.00
_cell.angle_beta   90.00
_cell.angle_gamma   90.00
#
_symmetry.space_group_name_H-M   'P 1'
#
loop_
_entity.id
_entity.type
_entity.pdbx_description
1 polymer ?
#
loop_
_entity_poly.entity_id
_entity_poly.type
_entity_poly.pdbx_seq_one_letter_code
_entity_poly.pdbx_strand_id
1 'polypeptide(L)'
;MNAPAKILVSVSAALLVAITAQAAPRRSIPVVCPYQPVEPASGKVRADTLTLDLGPSAGGKAKSWKGPLTITQQDGTTCTADAAVAPIEGTLYSDGQHLLVTTAAGGGRKLFVLSTTSCQPLWKSGGFTGAVRLQDGQLYTGKNANKLNPDCLPLP
;
A
#
# COMPACT_ATOMS: atom_id res chain seq x y z
N MET A 1 -7.87 54.26 -69.60
CA MET A 1 -9.08 53.53 -70.03
C MET A 1 -8.68 52.08 -70.28
N ASN A 2 -9.29 51.16 -69.48
CA ASN A 2 -9.56 49.73 -69.75
C ASN A 2 -8.34 48.78 -69.89
N ALA A 3 -8.19 47.63 -69.22
CA ALA A 3 -8.94 46.86 -68.22
C ALA A 3 -7.97 45.81 -67.58
N PRO A 4 -8.17 45.31 -66.34
CA PRO A 4 -7.31 44.28 -65.76
C PRO A 4 -7.73 42.85 -66.16
N ALA A 5 -6.73 42.03 -66.48
CA ALA A 5 -6.88 40.60 -66.79
C ALA A 5 -7.34 39.80 -65.56
N LYS A 6 -8.35 38.93 -65.75
CA LYS A 6 -8.88 38.02 -64.74
C LYS A 6 -7.88 36.89 -64.46
N ILE A 7 -7.41 36.81 -63.22
CA ILE A 7 -6.61 35.71 -62.70
C ILE A 7 -7.56 34.56 -62.32
N LEU A 8 -7.42 33.41 -62.99
CA LEU A 8 -8.06 32.16 -62.61
C LEU A 8 -7.26 31.54 -61.45
N VAL A 9 -7.81 31.60 -60.23
CA VAL A 9 -7.27 30.89 -59.08
C VAL A 9 -7.78 29.45 -59.11
N SER A 10 -6.87 28.49 -59.31
CA SER A 10 -7.16 27.06 -59.21
C SER A 10 -7.05 26.63 -57.75
N VAL A 11 -8.17 26.20 -57.16
CA VAL A 11 -8.23 25.69 -55.78
C VAL A 11 -7.87 24.21 -55.80
N SER A 12 -6.65 23.88 -55.35
CA SER A 12 -6.24 22.49 -55.12
C SER A 12 -6.79 22.02 -53.77
N ALA A 13 -7.77 21.13 -53.80
CA ALA A 13 -8.32 20.48 -52.61
C ALA A 13 -7.33 19.41 -52.11
N ALA A 14 -6.64 19.69 -50.99
CA ALA A 14 -5.80 18.72 -50.31
C ALA A 14 -6.68 17.79 -49.46
N LEU A 15 -6.69 16.50 -49.82
CA LEU A 15 -7.39 15.43 -49.11
C LEU A 15 -6.62 15.11 -47.82
N LEU A 16 -7.16 15.50 -46.66
CA LEU A 16 -6.63 15.15 -45.34
C LEU A 16 -6.99 13.69 -45.01
N VAL A 17 -6.01 12.78 -45.10
CA VAL A 17 -6.15 11.39 -44.64
C VAL A 17 -6.04 11.37 -43.12
N ALA A 18 -7.16 11.18 -42.43
CA ALA A 18 -7.20 11.00 -40.98
C ALA A 18 -6.73 9.57 -40.61
N ILE A 19 -5.53 9.45 -40.03
CA ILE A 19 -4.99 8.18 -39.53
C ILE A 19 -5.58 7.96 -38.14
N THR A 20 -6.55 7.05 -38.00
CA THR A 20 -7.07 6.62 -36.71
C THR A 20 -6.09 5.65 -36.04
N ALA A 21 -5.22 6.17 -35.18
CA ALA A 21 -4.38 5.34 -34.31
C ALA A 21 -5.28 4.59 -33.31
N GLN A 22 -5.55 3.31 -33.59
CA GLN A 22 -6.25 2.42 -32.67
C GLN A 22 -5.32 2.14 -31.47
N ALA A 23 -5.62 2.73 -30.32
CA ALA A 23 -4.92 2.41 -29.08
C ALA A 23 -5.15 0.93 -28.74
N ALA A 24 -4.07 0.14 -28.74
CA ALA A 24 -4.14 -1.27 -28.38
C ALA A 24 -4.68 -1.45 -26.95
N PRO A 25 -5.46 -2.52 -26.67
CA PRO A 25 -5.99 -2.78 -25.34
C PRO A 25 -4.85 -2.98 -24.34
N ARG A 26 -4.75 -2.07 -23.36
CA ARG A 26 -3.82 -2.21 -22.24
C ARG A 26 -4.28 -3.40 -21.39
N ARG A 27 -3.56 -4.52 -21.47
CA ARG A 27 -3.72 -5.63 -20.52
C ARG A 27 -3.36 -5.10 -19.13
N SER A 28 -4.34 -4.98 -18.23
CA SER A 28 -4.09 -4.67 -16.83
C SER A 28 -3.41 -5.86 -16.19
N ILE A 29 -2.11 -5.73 -15.90
CA ILE A 29 -1.41 -6.70 -15.05
C ILE A 29 -2.07 -6.61 -13.66
N PRO A 30 -2.58 -7.71 -13.09
CA PRO A 30 -3.11 -7.68 -11.74
C PRO A 30 -2.02 -7.22 -10.79
N VAL A 31 -2.31 -6.17 -10.01
CA VAL A 31 -1.41 -5.72 -8.94
C VAL A 31 -1.36 -6.83 -7.90
N VAL A 32 -0.21 -7.49 -7.77
CA VAL A 32 0.04 -8.50 -6.74
C VAL A 32 0.91 -7.87 -5.66
N CYS A 33 0.34 -7.66 -4.48
CA CYS A 33 1.06 -7.16 -3.33
C CYS A 33 1.67 -8.32 -2.55
N PRO A 34 3.02 -8.44 -2.50
CA PRO A 34 3.70 -9.63 -2.01
C PRO A 34 3.80 -9.66 -0.48
N TYR A 35 2.74 -9.27 0.23
CA TYR A 35 2.70 -9.29 1.69
C TYR A 35 2.89 -10.71 2.24
N GLN A 36 3.91 -10.89 3.07
CA GLN A 36 4.20 -12.13 3.77
C GLN A 36 3.92 -11.98 5.27
N PRO A 37 3.40 -13.04 5.93
CA PRO A 37 3.26 -13.03 7.37
C PRO A 37 4.63 -12.96 8.04
N VAL A 38 4.73 -12.08 9.02
CA VAL A 38 5.90 -11.93 9.87
C VAL A 38 5.45 -12.35 11.27
N GLU A 39 5.87 -13.55 11.69
CA GLU A 39 5.56 -14.09 13.00
C GLU A 39 6.66 -13.75 14.02
N PRO A 40 6.43 -12.80 14.92
CA PRO A 40 7.36 -12.53 16.02
C PRO A 40 7.37 -13.69 17.03
N ALA A 41 8.50 -14.40 17.09
CA ALA A 41 8.72 -15.48 18.06
C ALA A 41 8.89 -14.94 19.50
N SER A 42 9.54 -13.79 19.68
CA SER A 42 9.91 -13.25 21.00
C SER A 42 9.92 -11.72 21.06
N GLY A 43 9.21 -11.05 20.15
CA GLY A 43 9.21 -9.58 20.03
C GLY A 43 10.31 -9.04 19.12
N LYS A 44 11.28 -9.86 18.70
CA LYS A 44 12.16 -9.55 17.58
C LYS A 44 11.95 -10.51 16.42
N VAL A 45 11.89 -9.98 15.20
CA VAL A 45 11.70 -10.80 13.99
C VAL A 45 12.39 -10.17 12.80
N ARG A 46 12.96 -11.03 11.95
CA ARG A 46 13.53 -10.62 10.68
C ARG A 46 12.47 -10.79 9.59
N ALA A 47 12.15 -9.70 8.90
CA ALA A 47 11.31 -9.70 7.71
C ALA A 47 12.21 -9.24 6.55
N ASP A 48 12.68 -10.19 5.74
CA ASP A 48 13.66 -9.94 4.68
C ASP A 48 14.95 -9.26 5.19
N THR A 49 15.09 -7.96 4.87
CA THR A 49 16.22 -7.08 5.24
C THR A 49 15.94 -6.25 6.50
N LEU A 50 14.73 -6.35 7.07
CA LEU A 50 14.30 -5.58 8.23
C LEU A 50 14.43 -6.40 9.51
N THR A 51 14.84 -5.76 10.60
CA THR A 51 14.66 -6.26 11.96
C THR A 51 13.55 -5.45 12.62
N LEU A 52 12.52 -6.14 13.09
CA LEU A 52 11.42 -5.52 13.84
C LEU A 52 11.62 -5.83 15.32
N ASP A 53 11.56 -4.81 16.17
CA ASP A 53 11.46 -4.93 17.62
C ASP A 53 10.07 -4.42 18.03
N LEU A 54 9.23 -5.30 18.57
CA LEU A 54 7.86 -5.01 18.97
C LEU A 54 7.76 -4.54 20.42
N GLY A 55 8.90 -4.44 21.12
CA GLY A 55 8.96 -4.21 22.55
C GLY A 55 8.58 -5.43 23.38
N PRO A 56 8.38 -5.25 24.70
CA PRO A 56 8.10 -6.35 25.60
C PRO A 56 6.75 -6.99 25.31
N SER A 57 6.66 -8.32 25.49
CA SER A 57 5.39 -9.04 25.42
C SER A 57 4.39 -8.47 26.42
N ALA A 58 3.13 -8.38 26.01
CA ALA A 58 2.03 -7.99 26.88
C ALA A 58 1.68 -9.08 27.93
N GLY A 59 2.20 -10.30 27.75
CA GLY A 59 1.86 -11.46 28.58
C GLY A 59 0.50 -12.09 28.20
N GLY A 60 0.22 -13.27 28.75
CA GLY A 60 -1.01 -14.03 28.49
C GLY A 60 -0.89 -15.05 27.35
N LYS A 61 -2.03 -15.63 26.94
CA LYS A 61 -2.08 -16.69 25.90
C LYS A 61 -2.08 -16.14 24.46
N ALA A 62 -2.31 -14.84 24.29
CA ALA A 62 -2.41 -14.20 22.98
C ALA A 62 -1.05 -13.58 22.57
N LYS A 63 -0.73 -13.67 21.27
CA LYS A 63 0.42 -13.01 20.65
C LYS A 63 0.22 -11.48 20.72
N SER A 64 0.78 -10.81 21.73
CA SER A 64 0.68 -9.35 21.88
C SER A 64 1.92 -8.74 22.52
N TRP A 65 2.20 -7.49 22.14
CA TRP A 65 3.35 -6.70 22.59
C TRP A 65 2.93 -5.28 22.97
N LYS A 66 3.59 -4.73 23.99
CA LYS A 66 3.29 -3.40 24.53
C LYS A 66 3.83 -2.26 23.67
N GLY A 67 4.69 -2.55 22.70
CA GLY A 67 5.42 -1.53 21.96
C GLY A 67 6.56 -0.89 22.78
N PRO A 68 7.24 0.12 22.22
CA PRO A 68 7.02 0.65 20.87
C PRO A 68 7.50 -0.33 19.78
N LEU A 69 7.00 -0.16 18.56
CA LEU A 69 7.54 -0.84 17.39
C LEU A 69 8.74 -0.05 16.86
N THR A 70 9.91 -0.67 16.81
CA THR A 70 11.10 -0.15 16.15
C THR A 70 11.42 -1.00 14.93
N ILE A 71 11.71 -0.35 13.81
CA ILE A 71 12.13 -0.98 12.56
C ILE A 71 13.59 -0.60 12.31
N THR A 72 14.45 -1.59 12.17
CA THR A 72 15.86 -1.41 11.82
C THR A 72 16.09 -1.96 10.42
N GLN A 73 16.60 -1.11 9.53
CA GLN A 73 17.00 -1.46 8.18
C GLN A 73 18.37 -2.13 8.16
N GLN A 74 18.72 -2.76 7.02
CA GLN A 74 20.00 -3.46 6.86
C GLN A 74 21.23 -2.56 6.98
N ASP A 75 21.09 -1.28 6.64
CA ASP A 75 22.14 -0.25 6.80
C ASP A 75 22.31 0.21 8.26
N GLY A 76 21.49 -0.31 9.18
CA GLY A 76 21.47 0.05 10.59
C GLY A 76 20.58 1.26 10.91
N THR A 77 19.98 1.91 9.90
CA THR A 77 19.04 3.01 10.12
C THR A 77 17.80 2.51 10.86
N THR A 78 17.39 3.22 11.90
CA THR A 78 16.24 2.86 12.72
C THR A 78 15.16 3.93 12.71
N CYS A 79 13.90 3.51 12.70
CA CYS A 79 12.76 4.36 13.03
C CYS A 79 11.91 3.71 14.12
N THR A 80 11.13 4.52 14.84
CA THR A 80 10.19 4.05 15.87
C THR A 80 8.80 4.57 15.55
N ALA A 81 7.81 3.68 15.55
CA ALA A 81 6.42 4.02 15.28
C ALA A 81 5.79 4.79 16.45
N ASP A 82 4.76 5.56 16.13
CA ASP A 82 3.97 6.32 17.11
C ASP A 82 3.32 5.40 18.16
N ALA A 83 3.14 5.91 19.38
CA ALA A 83 2.52 5.17 20.49
C ALA A 83 1.09 4.69 20.17
N ALA A 84 0.38 5.34 19.25
CA ALA A 84 -0.94 4.91 18.77
C ALA A 84 -0.92 3.57 18.03
N VAL A 85 0.26 3.09 17.62
CA VAL A 85 0.46 1.77 17.00
C VAL A 85 0.67 0.66 18.05
N ALA A 86 0.48 0.96 19.34
CA ALA A 86 0.50 0.00 20.44
C ALA A 86 -0.85 -0.06 21.17
N PRO A 87 -1.17 -1.18 21.86
CA PRO A 87 -0.45 -2.45 21.87
C PRO A 87 -0.64 -3.22 20.55
N ILE A 88 0.40 -3.96 20.14
CA ILE A 88 0.44 -4.73 18.90
C ILE A 88 -0.15 -6.12 19.17
N GLU A 89 -0.91 -6.65 18.22
CA GLU A 89 -1.58 -7.95 18.33
C GLU A 89 -1.45 -8.80 17.06
N GLY A 90 -1.18 -10.09 17.27
CA GLY A 90 -1.25 -11.10 16.23
C GLY A 90 -0.08 -11.08 15.25
N THR A 91 -0.34 -11.59 14.05
CA THR A 91 0.63 -11.66 12.96
C THR A 91 0.74 -10.30 12.27
N LEU A 92 1.97 -9.85 12.01
CA LEU A 92 2.24 -8.70 11.16
C LEU A 92 2.36 -9.18 9.70
N TYR A 93 2.22 -8.27 8.74
CA TYR A 93 2.51 -8.59 7.33
C TYR A 93 3.43 -7.56 6.73
N SER A 94 4.41 -8.00 5.94
CA SER A 94 5.39 -7.12 5.29
C SER A 94 5.49 -7.44 3.81
N ASP A 95 5.54 -6.41 2.96
CA ASP A 95 5.94 -6.52 1.55
C ASP A 95 7.37 -5.97 1.31
N GLY A 96 8.07 -5.62 2.39
CA GLY A 96 9.42 -5.02 2.40
C GLY A 96 9.40 -3.49 2.49
N GLN A 97 8.41 -2.83 1.90
CA GLN A 97 8.26 -1.36 1.92
C GLN A 97 7.23 -0.89 2.94
N HIS A 98 6.25 -1.76 3.23
CA HIS A 98 5.12 -1.51 4.09
C HIS A 98 5.01 -2.60 5.14
N LEU A 99 4.58 -2.20 6.33
CA LEU A 99 4.29 -3.10 7.44
C LEU A 99 2.84 -2.93 7.90
N LEU A 100 2.08 -4.02 7.86
CA LEU A 100 0.72 -4.10 8.38
C LEU A 100 0.77 -4.51 9.85
N VAL A 101 0.31 -3.60 10.71
CA VAL A 101 0.34 -3.76 12.16
C VAL A 101 -1.09 -3.70 12.70
N THR A 102 -1.54 -4.80 13.31
CA THR A 102 -2.82 -4.79 14.02
C THR A 102 -2.60 -4.38 15.46
N THR A 103 -3.47 -3.50 15.97
CA THR A 103 -3.43 -3.02 17.35
C THR A 103 -4.76 -3.24 18.05
N ALA A 104 -4.72 -3.39 19.37
CA ALA A 104 -5.88 -3.64 20.23
C ALA A 104 -5.99 -2.57 21.32
N ALA A 105 -6.24 -1.32 20.91
CA ALA A 105 -6.41 -0.20 21.82
C ALA A 105 -7.88 0.23 21.92
N GLY A 106 -8.38 0.44 23.15
CA GLY A 106 -9.67 1.10 23.39
C GLY A 106 -10.93 0.29 23.02
N GLY A 107 -10.88 -1.04 23.15
CA GLY A 107 -12.07 -1.91 22.99
C GLY A 107 -12.35 -2.40 21.56
N GLY A 108 -11.46 -2.13 20.60
CA GLY A 108 -11.56 -2.65 19.24
C GLY A 108 -10.21 -2.74 18.54
N ARG A 109 -10.14 -3.53 17.46
CA ARG A 109 -8.90 -3.68 16.67
C ARG A 109 -8.80 -2.58 15.61
N LYS A 110 -7.59 -2.13 15.35
CA LYS A 110 -7.25 -1.23 14.22
C LYS A 110 -6.07 -1.81 13.47
N LEU A 111 -6.02 -1.56 12.17
CA LEU A 111 -4.94 -1.99 11.30
C LEU A 111 -4.29 -0.74 10.73
N PHE A 112 -2.97 -0.67 10.88
CA PHE A 112 -2.15 0.39 10.32
C PHE A 112 -1.29 -0.19 9.21
N VAL A 113 -1.12 0.55 8.12
CA VAL A 113 -0.06 0.32 7.14
C VAL A 113 1.02 1.37 7.39
N LEU A 114 2.20 0.93 7.78
CA LEU A 114 3.34 1.82 8.07
C LEU A 114 4.35 1.77 6.92
N SER A 115 5.05 2.88 6.68
CA SER A 115 6.31 2.85 5.94
C SER A 115 7.39 2.15 6.77
N THR A 116 8.12 1.20 6.20
CA THR A 116 9.24 0.52 6.89
C THR A 116 10.47 1.42 7.05
N THR A 117 10.56 2.50 6.28
CA THR A 117 11.67 3.47 6.34
C THR A 117 11.45 4.55 7.40
N SER A 118 10.23 5.09 7.50
CA SER A 118 9.93 6.23 8.38
C SER A 118 9.09 5.88 9.61
N CYS A 119 8.54 4.66 9.66
CA CYS A 119 7.59 4.19 10.68
C CYS A 119 6.29 5.02 10.75
N GLN A 120 6.05 5.91 9.78
CA GLN A 120 4.85 6.73 9.71
C GLN A 120 3.67 5.92 9.17
N PRO A 121 2.45 6.14 9.70
CA PRO A 121 1.25 5.53 9.15
C PRO A 121 0.92 6.15 7.78
N LEU A 122 0.86 5.28 6.77
CA LEU A 122 0.41 5.61 5.41
C LEU A 122 -1.10 5.41 5.25
N TRP A 123 -1.65 4.46 6.01
CA TRP A 123 -3.08 4.19 6.05
C TRP A 123 -3.50 3.63 7.41
N LYS A 124 -4.77 3.85 7.77
CA LYS A 124 -5.37 3.38 9.01
C LYS A 124 -6.82 2.93 8.78
N SER A 125 -7.16 1.75 9.30
CA SER A 125 -8.53 1.24 9.24
C SER A 125 -9.46 1.94 10.23
N GLY A 126 -10.76 1.85 9.97
CA GLY A 126 -11.77 1.94 11.03
C GLY A 126 -11.59 0.83 12.08
N GLY A 127 -12.33 0.93 13.19
CA GLY A 127 -12.37 -0.15 14.18
C GLY A 127 -13.01 -1.42 13.61
N PHE A 128 -12.46 -2.60 13.91
CA PHE A 128 -13.00 -3.88 13.43
C PHE A 128 -12.87 -5.00 14.46
N THR A 129 -13.55 -6.12 14.15
CA THR A 129 -13.45 -7.41 14.83
C THR A 129 -13.16 -8.50 13.81
N GLY A 130 -12.58 -9.62 14.24
CA GLY A 130 -12.20 -10.72 13.36
C GLY A 130 -10.75 -10.64 12.83
N ALA A 131 -10.43 -11.50 11.87
CA ALA A 131 -9.07 -11.69 11.37
C ALA A 131 -8.69 -10.67 10.29
N VAL A 132 -7.38 -10.42 10.15
CA VAL A 132 -6.80 -9.71 9.01
C VAL A 132 -6.35 -10.75 7.98
N ARG A 133 -6.73 -10.56 6.71
CA ARG A 133 -6.36 -11.46 5.61
C ARG A 133 -6.05 -10.65 4.35
N LEU A 134 -5.11 -11.15 3.56
CA LEU A 134 -4.80 -10.65 2.23
C LEU A 134 -5.17 -11.73 1.23
N GLN A 135 -6.08 -11.41 0.32
CA GLN A 135 -6.57 -12.37 -0.67
C GLN A 135 -7.00 -11.63 -1.93
N ASP A 136 -6.63 -12.13 -3.10
CA ASP A 136 -7.08 -11.63 -4.41
C ASP A 136 -6.93 -10.10 -4.59
N GLY A 137 -5.79 -9.55 -4.13
CA GLY A 137 -5.49 -8.11 -4.20
C GLY A 137 -6.33 -7.25 -3.26
N GLN A 138 -6.98 -7.85 -2.27
CA GLN A 138 -7.80 -7.19 -1.27
C GLN A 138 -7.27 -7.43 0.14
N LEU A 139 -7.34 -6.39 0.97
CA LEU A 139 -7.09 -6.44 2.40
C LEU A 139 -8.41 -6.53 3.15
N TYR A 140 -8.59 -7.64 3.85
CA TYR A 140 -9.75 -7.89 4.69
C TYR A 140 -9.45 -7.55 6.15
N THR A 141 -10.31 -6.73 6.76
CA THR A 141 -10.33 -6.46 8.20
C THR A 141 -11.69 -6.93 8.76
N GLY A 142 -11.72 -8.19 9.21
CA GLY A 142 -12.97 -8.84 9.56
C GLY A 142 -13.85 -9.08 8.33
N LYS A 143 -14.98 -8.39 8.24
CA LYS A 143 -15.91 -8.46 7.09
C LYS A 143 -15.69 -7.36 6.06
N ASN A 144 -14.87 -6.36 6.36
CA ASN A 144 -14.60 -5.25 5.47
C ASN A 144 -13.49 -5.63 4.50
N ALA A 145 -13.66 -5.34 3.21
CA ALA A 145 -12.68 -5.59 2.17
C ALA A 145 -12.24 -4.26 1.55
N ASN A 146 -10.93 -4.02 1.51
CA ASN A 146 -10.35 -2.84 0.89
C ASN A 146 -9.50 -3.30 -0.29
N LYS A 147 -9.75 -2.76 -1.48
CA LYS A 147 -8.93 -3.04 -2.64
C LYS A 147 -7.57 -2.36 -2.48
N LEU A 148 -6.50 -3.06 -2.84
CA LEU A 148 -5.15 -2.49 -2.84
C LEU A 148 -4.88 -1.74 -4.15
N ASN A 149 -4.22 -0.60 -4.04
CA ASN A 149 -3.71 0.17 -5.17
C ASN A 149 -2.36 -0.41 -5.66
N PRO A 150 -1.79 0.09 -6.78
CA PRO A 150 -0.47 -0.35 -7.27
C PRO A 150 0.68 -0.18 -6.28
N ASP A 151 0.58 0.74 -5.33
CA ASP A 151 1.56 0.96 -4.25
C ASP A 151 1.30 0.05 -3.04
N CYS A 152 0.41 -0.93 -3.17
CA CYS A 152 0.04 -1.87 -2.12
C CYS A 152 -0.56 -1.24 -0.86
N LEU A 153 -1.14 -0.06 -1.02
CA LEU A 153 -1.92 0.63 0.00
C LEU A 153 -3.42 0.39 -0.22
N PRO A 154 -4.20 0.23 0.86
CA PRO A 154 -5.65 0.18 0.76
C PRO A 154 -6.21 1.48 0.19
N LEU A 155 -7.16 1.35 -0.74
CA LEU A 155 -7.97 2.47 -1.20
C LEU A 155 -8.94 2.90 -0.08
N PRO A 156 -9.18 4.22 0.08
CA PRO A 156 -10.13 4.75 1.06
C PRO A 156 -11.59 4.37 0.78
#